data_AF-A0A956NJJ4-F1
#
_entry.id   AF-A0A956NJJ4-F1
#
_cell.length_a   1.000
_cell.length_b   1.000
_cell.length_c   1.000
_cell.angle_alpha   90.00
_cell.angle_beta   90.00
_cell.angle_gamma   90.00
#
_symmetry.space_group_name_H-M   'P 1'
#
loop_
_entity.id
_entity.type
_entity.pdbx_description
1 polymer ?
#
loop_
_entity_poly.entity_id
_entity_poly.type
_entity_poly.pdbx_seq_one_letter_code
_entity_poly.pdbx_strand_id
1 'polypeptide(L)'
;MGRAPGNTLTRLAIGLVTGILLSVVPVREPVAGDPVSDHDREYAVKAAYLVNLPQFIDWPSAESPDPVIDVWVIGDDPFGPLLDRAFSGKEVTGRSFSIHRSPDVASIGEADDVDIVFLAARDKESAAAWTEELGPGPILVTSETPGHAALNGIVGFY
;
A
#
# COMPACT_ATOMS: atom_id res chain seq x y z
N MET A 1 88.06 -31.04 4.72
CA MET A 1 88.57 -32.22 5.46
C MET A 1 87.41 -32.79 6.28
N GLY A 2 87.04 -34.07 6.10
CA GLY A 2 86.05 -34.75 6.97
C GLY A 2 84.81 -35.29 6.24
N ARG A 3 84.87 -36.55 5.79
CA ARG A 3 83.73 -37.36 5.32
C ARG A 3 82.97 -37.98 6.50
N ALA A 4 81.63 -37.90 6.45
CA ALA A 4 80.62 -38.92 6.83
C ALA A 4 80.64 -39.47 8.28
N PRO A 5 79.76 -40.43 8.67
CA PRO A 5 78.38 -40.79 8.29
C PRO A 5 77.45 -40.75 9.54
N GLY A 6 76.12 -40.84 9.47
CA GLY A 6 75.37 -42.07 9.23
C GLY A 6 74.58 -42.46 10.48
N ASN A 7 73.27 -42.66 10.27
CA ASN A 7 72.39 -43.62 10.95
C ASN A 7 72.18 -43.39 12.46
N THR A 8 71.05 -43.65 13.11
CA THR A 8 69.91 -44.50 12.80
C THR A 8 68.82 -44.10 13.80
N LEU A 9 67.57 -44.22 13.35
CA LEU A 9 66.33 -44.41 14.12
C LEU A 9 66.50 -44.73 15.61
N THR A 10 65.64 -44.17 16.48
CA THR A 10 64.74 -44.95 17.39
C THR A 10 63.86 -44.02 18.26
N ARG A 11 62.58 -43.93 17.85
CA ARG A 11 61.33 -44.02 18.64
C ARG A 11 60.78 -42.86 19.51
N LEU A 12 59.43 -42.91 19.52
CA LEU A 12 58.40 -42.38 20.42
C LEU A 12 57.95 -40.93 20.12
N ALA A 13 56.81 -40.67 19.46
CA ALA A 13 55.40 -41.04 19.70
C ALA A 13 54.62 -39.91 20.41
N ILE A 14 53.56 -39.46 19.71
CA ILE A 14 52.29 -38.89 20.19
C ILE A 14 52.28 -37.40 20.57
N GLY A 15 51.46 -36.66 19.83
CA GLY A 15 51.02 -35.30 20.15
C GLY A 15 50.25 -34.67 18.99
N LEU A 16 49.08 -35.22 18.67
CA LEU A 16 48.20 -34.76 17.59
C LEU A 16 47.44 -33.51 18.06
N VAL A 17 47.79 -32.32 17.55
CA VAL A 17 47.03 -31.08 17.78
C VAL A 17 46.39 -30.68 16.46
N THR A 18 45.11 -31.02 16.30
CA THR A 18 44.29 -30.67 15.14
C THR A 18 43.93 -29.18 15.22
N GLY A 19 44.48 -28.37 14.32
CA GLY A 19 44.11 -26.96 14.17
C GLY A 19 42.74 -26.82 13.50
N ILE A 20 41.74 -26.34 14.25
CA ILE A 20 40.45 -25.95 13.69
C ILE A 20 40.59 -24.54 13.10
N LEU A 21 40.54 -24.46 11.77
CA LEU A 21 40.48 -23.21 11.02
C LEU A 21 39.04 -22.65 11.14
N LEU A 22 38.83 -21.65 11.98
CA LEU A 22 37.54 -20.94 12.08
C LEU A 22 37.35 -20.11 10.80
N SER A 23 36.55 -20.60 9.85
CA SER A 23 36.03 -19.74 8.78
C SER A 23 35.01 -18.79 9.41
N VAL A 24 35.38 -17.52 9.55
CA VAL A 24 34.43 -16.45 9.88
C VAL A 24 33.49 -16.31 8.69
N VAL A 25 32.31 -16.92 8.78
CA VAL A 25 31.21 -16.65 7.86
C VAL A 25 30.63 -15.32 8.31
N PRO A 26 30.63 -14.26 7.49
CA PRO A 26 29.93 -13.04 7.85
C PRO A 26 28.44 -13.39 7.99
N VAL A 27 27.94 -13.33 9.23
CA VAL A 27 26.51 -13.38 9.49
C VAL A 27 25.93 -12.16 8.79
N ARG A 28 25.20 -12.37 7.69
CA ARG A 28 24.40 -11.32 7.07
C ARG A 28 23.31 -10.99 8.08
N GLU A 29 23.45 -9.84 8.75
CA GLU A 29 22.38 -9.30 9.58
C GLU A 29 21.13 -9.17 8.71
N PRO A 30 19.95 -9.59 9.19
CA PRO A 30 18.72 -9.29 8.47
C PRO A 30 18.66 -7.77 8.34
N VAL A 31 18.59 -7.27 7.10
CA VAL A 31 18.12 -5.91 6.86
C VAL A 31 16.74 -5.85 7.48
N ALA A 32 16.65 -5.30 8.68
CA ALA A 32 15.39 -4.93 9.27
C ALA A 32 14.82 -3.85 8.34
N GLY A 33 13.88 -4.22 7.48
CA GLY A 33 13.03 -3.22 6.82
C GLY A 33 12.34 -2.40 7.90
N ASP A 34 12.09 -1.13 7.63
CA ASP A 34 11.39 -0.26 8.58
C ASP A 34 10.08 -0.95 9.02
N PRO A 35 9.77 -0.96 10.32
CA PRO A 35 8.54 -1.56 10.80
C PRO A 35 7.36 -0.83 10.15
N VAL A 36 6.55 -1.55 9.38
CA VAL A 36 5.29 -1.04 8.83
C VAL A 36 4.41 -0.60 10.00
N SER A 37 4.01 0.67 10.01
CA SER A 37 3.18 1.21 11.08
C SER A 37 1.78 0.58 11.07
N ASP A 38 1.09 0.58 12.21
CA ASP A 38 -0.30 0.10 12.27
C ASP A 38 -1.22 0.93 11.36
N HIS A 39 -0.94 2.24 11.25
CA HIS A 39 -1.58 3.14 10.30
C HIS A 39 -1.41 2.66 8.85
N ASP A 40 -0.18 2.38 8.41
CA ASP A 40 0.06 1.92 7.03
C ASP A 40 -0.64 0.59 6.73
N ARG A 41 -0.73 -0.31 7.71
CA ARG A 41 -1.46 -1.58 7.57
C ARG A 41 -2.95 -1.35 7.39
N GLU A 42 -3.54 -0.50 8.23
CA GLU A 42 -4.96 -0.15 8.15
C GLU A 42 -5.30 0.49 6.80
N TYR A 43 -4.54 1.50 6.39
CA TYR A 43 -4.78 2.20 5.13
C TYR A 43 -4.47 1.34 3.89
N ALA A 44 -3.54 0.39 3.97
CA ALA A 44 -3.36 -0.61 2.91
C ALA A 44 -4.61 -1.47 2.71
N VAL A 45 -5.29 -1.87 3.81
CA VAL A 45 -6.55 -2.63 3.73
C VAL A 45 -7.66 -1.76 3.15
N LYS A 46 -7.78 -0.50 3.59
CA LYS A 46 -8.79 0.44 3.07
C LYS A 46 -8.58 0.77 1.60
N ALA A 47 -7.34 0.97 1.16
CA ALA A 47 -7.02 1.16 -0.26
C ALA A 47 -7.40 -0.07 -1.10
N ALA A 48 -7.13 -1.28 -0.61
CA ALA A 48 -7.56 -2.50 -1.27
C ALA A 48 -9.09 -2.63 -1.35
N TYR A 49 -9.82 -2.10 -0.35
CA TYR A 49 -11.28 -2.06 -0.39
C TYR A 49 -11.80 -1.11 -1.49
N LEU A 50 -11.21 0.09 -1.62
CA LEU A 50 -11.58 1.05 -2.67
C LEU A 50 -11.41 0.48 -4.08
N VAL A 51 -10.35 -0.30 -4.33
CA VAL A 51 -10.14 -1.01 -5.62
C VAL A 51 -11.27 -2.00 -5.92
N ASN A 52 -11.83 -2.63 -4.89
CA ASN A 52 -12.79 -3.72 -5.02
C ASN A 52 -14.25 -3.25 -5.04
N LEU A 53 -14.59 -2.13 -4.42
CA LEU A 53 -15.95 -1.58 -4.38
C LEU A 53 -16.64 -1.49 -5.75
N PRO A 54 -16.00 -0.98 -6.81
CA PRO A 54 -16.68 -0.81 -8.09
C PRO A 54 -17.16 -2.12 -8.74
N GLN A 55 -16.66 -3.29 -8.33
CA GLN A 55 -17.16 -4.57 -8.83
C GLN A 55 -18.61 -4.88 -8.37
N PHE A 56 -19.12 -4.15 -7.39
CA PHE A 56 -20.45 -4.32 -6.81
C PHE A 56 -21.42 -3.21 -7.19
N ILE A 57 -21.05 -2.33 -8.13
CA ILE A 57 -21.83 -1.16 -8.51
C ILE A 57 -22.02 -1.14 -10.03
N ASP A 58 -23.28 -1.04 -10.44
CA ASP A 58 -23.65 -0.81 -11.83
C ASP A 58 -23.66 0.69 -12.11
N TRP A 59 -22.59 1.18 -12.75
CA TRP A 59 -22.46 2.59 -13.14
C TRP A 59 -23.14 2.87 -14.49
N PRO A 60 -23.89 3.97 -14.63
CA PRO A 60 -24.50 4.34 -15.91
C PRO A 60 -23.48 4.72 -17.00
N SER A 61 -22.25 5.09 -16.62
CA SER A 61 -21.15 5.50 -17.51
C SER A 61 -20.38 4.32 -18.13
N ALA A 62 -20.74 3.07 -17.82
CA ALA A 62 -19.99 1.88 -18.23
C ALA A 62 -19.97 1.60 -19.75
N GLU A 63 -20.71 2.36 -20.57
CA GLU A 63 -20.80 2.18 -22.02
C GLU A 63 -19.72 2.95 -22.84
N SER A 64 -18.76 3.60 -22.17
CA SER A 64 -17.65 4.27 -22.86
C SER A 64 -16.67 3.27 -23.51
N PRO A 65 -16.10 3.56 -24.69
CA PRO A 65 -15.15 2.67 -25.37
C PRO A 65 -13.82 2.48 -24.63
N ASP A 66 -13.39 3.45 -23.83
CA ASP A 66 -12.23 3.36 -22.93
C ASP A 66 -12.68 3.81 -21.52
N PRO A 67 -13.40 2.95 -20.77
CA PRO A 67 -14.02 3.37 -19.54
C PRO A 67 -12.98 3.48 -18.42
N VAL A 68 -12.79 4.70 -17.89
CA VAL A 68 -11.97 4.99 -16.71
C VAL A 68 -12.89 5.15 -15.51
N ILE A 69 -12.46 4.71 -14.33
CA ILE A 69 -13.11 4.99 -13.04
C ILE A 69 -12.28 6.06 -12.34
N ASP A 70 -12.88 7.23 -12.14
CA ASP A 70 -12.24 8.37 -11.49
C ASP A 70 -12.46 8.34 -9.98
N VAL A 71 -11.36 8.18 -9.25
CA VAL A 71 -11.31 8.06 -7.79
C VAL A 71 -10.70 9.32 -7.20
N TRP A 72 -11.49 10.03 -6.40
CA TRP A 72 -11.07 11.28 -5.74
C TRP A 72 -10.83 11.07 -4.25
N VAL A 73 -9.68 11.51 -3.76
CA VAL A 73 -9.43 11.71 -2.33
C VAL A 73 -9.59 13.20 -2.02
N ILE A 74 -10.55 13.53 -1.17
CA ILE A 74 -10.86 14.91 -0.80
C ILE A 74 -10.46 15.16 0.65
N GLY A 75 -9.63 16.19 0.87
CA GLY A 75 -9.09 16.56 2.16
C GLY A 75 -7.65 16.10 2.36
N ASP A 76 -7.26 15.89 3.62
CA ASP A 76 -5.91 15.47 3.99
C ASP A 76 -5.74 13.96 3.70
N ASP A 77 -5.13 13.60 2.57
CA ASP A 77 -4.95 12.21 2.10
C ASP A 77 -4.21 11.34 3.15
N PRO A 78 -4.90 10.38 3.80
CA PRO A 78 -4.28 9.53 4.81
C PRO A 78 -3.60 8.30 4.20
N PHE A 79 -3.85 7.98 2.93
CA PHE A 79 -3.24 6.84 2.25
C PHE A 79 -1.83 7.14 1.77
N GLY A 80 -1.62 8.37 1.28
CA GLY A 80 -0.41 8.76 0.60
C GLY A 80 -0.06 7.77 -0.54
N PRO A 81 1.21 7.33 -0.65
CA PRO A 81 1.64 6.42 -1.73
C PRO A 81 1.04 5.00 -1.66
N LEU A 82 0.32 4.63 -0.60
CA LEU A 82 -0.33 3.31 -0.51
C LEU A 82 -1.48 3.21 -1.51
N LEU A 83 -2.22 4.29 -1.73
CA LEU A 83 -3.34 4.30 -2.67
C LEU A 83 -2.85 4.04 -4.09
N ASP A 84 -1.85 4.80 -4.55
CA ASP A 84 -1.33 4.66 -5.92
C ASP A 84 -0.79 3.24 -6.16
N ARG A 85 -0.13 2.64 -5.15
CA ARG A 85 0.35 1.25 -5.22
C ARG A 85 -0.77 0.23 -5.26
N ALA A 86 -1.86 0.47 -4.53
CA ALA A 86 -3.00 -0.44 -4.52
C ALA A 86 -3.71 -0.48 -5.89
N PHE A 87 -3.82 0.68 -6.56
CA PHE A 87 -4.49 0.85 -7.84
C PHE A 87 -3.59 0.59 -9.06
N SER A 88 -2.27 0.61 -8.90
CA SER A 88 -1.32 0.44 -10.01
C SER A 88 -1.58 -0.84 -10.81
N GLY A 89 -1.88 -0.69 -12.10
CA GLY A 89 -2.17 -1.79 -13.03
C GLY A 89 -3.43 -2.59 -12.68
N LYS A 90 -4.33 -2.04 -11.86
CA LYS A 90 -5.62 -2.64 -11.56
C LYS A 90 -6.66 -2.21 -12.57
N GLU A 91 -7.54 -3.15 -12.86
CA GLU A 91 -8.73 -2.96 -13.65
C GLU A 91 -9.87 -3.71 -12.98
N VAL A 92 -11.09 -3.19 -13.13
CA VAL A 92 -12.31 -3.84 -12.67
C VAL A 92 -13.33 -3.76 -13.79
N THR A 93 -13.96 -4.89 -14.12
CA THR A 93 -14.93 -5.00 -15.23
C THR A 93 -14.43 -4.45 -16.58
N GLY A 94 -13.12 -4.44 -16.82
CA GLY A 94 -12.51 -3.87 -18.04
C GLY A 94 -12.32 -2.36 -18.01
N ARG A 95 -12.60 -1.70 -16.88
CA ARG A 95 -12.32 -0.28 -16.62
C ARG A 95 -11.00 -0.12 -15.88
N SER A 96 -10.18 0.83 -16.32
CA SER A 96 -8.98 1.25 -15.59
C SER A 96 -9.32 2.33 -14.55
N PHE A 97 -8.37 2.69 -13.69
CA PHE A 97 -8.57 3.71 -12.66
C PHE A 97 -7.71 4.95 -12.90
N SER A 98 -8.25 6.10 -12.56
CA SER A 98 -7.51 7.35 -12.37
C SER A 98 -7.66 7.83 -10.93
N ILE A 99 -6.57 8.25 -10.30
CA ILE A 99 -6.58 8.75 -8.93
C ILE A 99 -6.34 10.26 -8.95
N HIS A 100 -7.24 10.97 -8.30
CA HIS A 100 -7.19 12.42 -8.12
C HIS A 100 -7.18 12.76 -6.64
N ARG A 101 -6.55 13.89 -6.30
CA ARG A 101 -6.46 14.40 -4.94
C ARG A 101 -6.82 15.87 -4.94
N SER A 102 -7.71 16.26 -4.04
CA SER A 102 -8.19 17.63 -3.92
C SER A 102 -8.25 18.05 -2.45
N PRO A 103 -7.93 19.30 -2.09
CA PRO A 103 -8.11 19.78 -0.71
C PRO A 103 -9.59 19.88 -0.31
N ASP A 104 -10.49 20.10 -1.26
CA ASP A 104 -11.93 20.29 -1.06
C ASP A 104 -12.75 19.94 -2.32
N VAL A 105 -14.09 19.90 -2.19
CA VAL A 105 -15.00 19.61 -3.30
C VAL A 105 -15.04 20.78 -4.30
N ALA A 106 -14.96 22.03 -3.82
CA ALA A 106 -15.01 23.24 -4.65
C ALA A 106 -13.91 23.31 -5.73
N SER A 107 -12.81 22.58 -5.53
CA SER A 107 -11.69 22.50 -6.48
C SER A 107 -11.90 21.49 -7.61
N ILE A 108 -12.96 20.68 -7.56
CA ILE A 108 -13.34 19.74 -8.63
C ILE A 108 -14.13 20.54 -9.68
N GLY A 109 -13.66 20.55 -10.92
CA GLY A 109 -14.29 21.27 -12.02
C GLY A 109 -15.57 20.60 -12.49
N GLU A 110 -16.49 21.38 -13.08
CA GLU A 110 -17.76 20.86 -13.63
C GLU A 110 -17.59 19.80 -14.74
N ALA A 111 -16.42 19.77 -15.39
CA ALA A 111 -16.09 18.84 -16.46
C ALA A 111 -15.31 17.60 -15.95
N ASP A 112 -14.99 17.53 -14.66
CA ASP A 112 -14.28 16.39 -14.09
C ASP A 112 -15.26 15.26 -13.80
N ASP A 113 -14.89 14.05 -14.21
CA ASP A 113 -15.64 12.84 -13.87
C ASP A 113 -15.35 12.42 -12.42
N VAL A 114 -16.39 11.97 -11.71
CA VAL A 114 -16.33 11.56 -10.31
C VAL A 114 -17.16 10.29 -10.12
N ASP A 115 -16.53 9.11 -10.21
CA ASP A 115 -17.23 7.85 -9.93
C ASP A 115 -17.15 7.48 -8.44
N ILE A 116 -15.98 7.66 -7.82
CA ILE A 116 -15.73 7.28 -6.42
C ILE A 116 -15.07 8.45 -5.68
N VAL A 117 -15.55 8.73 -4.48
CA VAL A 117 -14.98 9.73 -3.59
C VAL A 117 -14.65 9.11 -2.25
N PHE A 118 -13.44 9.35 -1.76
CA PHE A 118 -13.06 9.17 -0.38
C PHE A 118 -12.95 10.55 0.30
N LEU A 119 -13.83 10.79 1.28
CA LEU A 119 -13.83 12.01 2.07
C LEU A 119 -12.97 11.81 3.33
N ALA A 120 -11.77 12.37 3.30
CA ALA A 120 -10.88 12.54 4.45
C ALA A 120 -11.31 13.76 5.29
N ALA A 121 -12.61 13.82 5.61
CA ALA A 121 -13.18 14.91 6.39
C ALA A 121 -12.76 14.81 7.87
N ARG A 122 -12.55 15.96 8.51
CA ARG A 122 -12.10 16.04 9.90
C ARG A 122 -13.20 15.77 10.91
N ASP A 123 -14.43 16.06 10.52
CA ASP A 123 -15.62 15.92 11.34
C ASP A 123 -16.86 15.67 10.48
N LYS A 124 -17.95 15.32 11.15
CA LYS A 124 -19.24 14.97 10.53
C LYS A 124 -19.88 16.13 9.79
N GLU A 125 -19.68 17.35 10.26
CA GLU A 125 -20.26 18.56 9.64
C GLU A 125 -19.60 18.81 8.29
N SER A 126 -18.28 18.75 8.24
CA SER A 126 -17.48 18.87 7.02
C SER A 126 -17.83 17.76 6.02
N ALA A 127 -17.93 16.51 6.49
CA ALA A 127 -18.28 15.38 5.64
C ALA A 127 -19.69 15.55 5.01
N ALA A 128 -20.66 16.01 5.80
CA ALA A 128 -22.02 16.25 5.33
C ALA A 128 -22.07 17.41 4.31
N ALA A 129 -21.38 18.52 4.60
CA ALA A 129 -21.29 19.66 3.70
C ALA A 129 -20.68 19.27 2.35
N TRP A 130 -19.57 18.54 2.34
CA TRP A 130 -18.92 18.06 1.12
C TRP A 130 -19.79 17.09 0.32
N THR A 131 -20.55 16.23 1.00
CA THR A 131 -21.49 15.32 0.34
C THR A 131 -22.65 16.09 -0.31
N GLU A 132 -23.14 17.14 0.35
CA GLU A 132 -24.17 18.00 -0.22
C GLU A 132 -23.64 18.79 -1.43
N GLU A 133 -22.40 19.25 -1.36
CA GLU A 133 -21.72 19.99 -2.43
C GLU A 133 -21.45 19.15 -3.68
N LEU A 134 -21.08 17.86 -3.51
CA LEU A 134 -20.97 16.91 -4.63
C LEU A 134 -22.30 16.73 -5.39
N GLY A 135 -23.42 16.99 -4.71
CA GLY A 135 -24.74 16.96 -5.30
C GLY A 135 -25.25 15.54 -5.61
N PRO A 136 -26.44 15.44 -6.22
CA PRO A 136 -27.03 14.16 -6.59
C PRO A 136 -26.37 13.60 -7.86
N GLY A 137 -25.90 12.36 -7.80
CA GLY A 137 -25.34 11.67 -8.95
C GLY A 137 -25.02 10.21 -8.65
N PRO A 138 -24.64 9.42 -9.67
CA PRO A 138 -24.10 8.09 -9.47
C PRO A 138 -22.65 8.22 -8.98
N ILE A 139 -22.47 8.66 -7.73
CA ILE A 139 -21.15 8.81 -7.09
C ILE A 139 -21.11 7.92 -5.85
N LEU A 140 -20.08 7.10 -5.72
CA LEU A 140 -19.86 6.29 -4.52
C LEU A 140 -19.05 7.12 -3.55
N VAL A 141 -19.71 7.62 -2.51
CA VAL A 141 -19.04 8.34 -1.44
C VAL A 141 -18.64 7.36 -0.33
N THR A 142 -17.38 7.42 0.06
CA THR A 142 -16.79 6.69 1.18
C THR A 142 -16.17 7.67 2.16
N SER A 143 -16.25 7.37 3.45
CA SER A 143 -15.63 8.21 4.49
C SER A 143 -15.26 7.37 5.71
N GLU A 144 -14.27 7.85 6.45
CA GLU A 144 -13.88 7.32 7.76
C GLU A 144 -14.56 8.06 8.91
N THR A 145 -15.36 9.09 8.60
CA THR A 145 -16.05 9.86 9.64
C THR A 145 -17.15 9.00 10.27
N PRO A 146 -17.09 8.71 11.59
CA PRO A 146 -18.10 7.88 12.24
C PRO A 146 -19.52 8.45 12.06
N GLY A 147 -20.46 7.58 11.68
CA GLY A 147 -21.86 7.98 11.48
C GLY A 147 -22.16 8.71 10.16
N HIS A 148 -21.22 8.68 9.20
CA HIS A 148 -21.42 9.25 7.86
C HIS A 148 -22.29 8.37 6.94
N ALA A 149 -22.42 7.06 7.21
CA ALA A 149 -23.23 6.12 6.44
C ALA A 149 -24.76 6.40 6.41
N ALA A 150 -25.22 7.47 7.07
CA ALA A 150 -26.63 7.88 7.11
C ALA A 150 -27.07 8.74 5.90
N LEU A 151 -26.16 9.00 4.95
CA LEU A 151 -26.41 9.82 3.76
C LEU A 151 -26.42 8.95 2.49
N ASN A 152 -27.07 9.46 1.45
CA ASN A 152 -27.48 8.79 0.21
C ASN A 152 -26.44 7.84 -0.44
N GLY A 153 -26.52 6.53 -0.17
CA GLY A 153 -25.73 5.50 -0.89
C GLY A 153 -24.28 5.33 -0.42
N ILE A 154 -23.97 5.74 0.81
CA ILE A 154 -22.60 5.85 1.33
C ILE A 154 -22.09 4.55 1.94
N VAL A 155 -20.84 4.19 1.65
CA VAL A 155 -20.11 3.11 2.33
C VAL A 155 -19.15 3.69 3.37
N GLY A 156 -19.37 3.39 4.65
CA GLY A 156 -18.51 3.85 5.74
C GLY A 156 -17.36 2.88 6.05
N PHE A 157 -16.17 3.42 6.26
CA PHE A 157 -15.08 2.71 6.94
C PHE A 157 -15.20 2.94 8.46
N TYR A 158 -14.93 1.90 9.25
CA TYR A 158 -14.96 1.90 10.72
C TYR A 158 -13.59 1.56 11.31
#